data_AF-A0A0L6WSG1-F1
#
_entry.id   AF-A0A0L6WSG1-F1
#
_cell.length_a   1.000
_cell.length_b   1.000
_cell.length_c   1.000
_cell.angle_alpha   90.00
_cell.angle_beta   90.00
_cell.angle_gamma   90.00
#
_symmetry.space_group_name_H-M   'P 1'
#
loop_
_entity.id
_entity.type
_entity.pdbx_description
1 polymer ?
#
loop_
_entity_poly.entity_id
_entity_poly.type
_entity_poly.pdbx_seq_one_letter_code
_entity_poly.pdbx_strand_id
1 'polypeptide(L)'
;DHITIWQRFGCSPYFMVTGAHPTLPLDLVEATWLIELLEGPLSTEELIGYCTRALAKHHQHVEEMRERVGKDKLQWALKFAEEHKNSIKDFNFKPLDLVLVKNMITESSHSAKMLPCFHSPMVVIARTKGGNYIVAELDGSVWQTRVAAFRVVPYKAQKRLELSQSLEQWVDITPEKLKELREELQRPIINAMSDLSFGSIRLHEPLEHDTI
;
A
#
# COMPACT_ATOMS: atom_id res chain seq x y z
N ASP A 1 25.27 -14.84 -20.35
CA ASP A 1 25.25 -14.13 -19.06
C ASP A 1 25.94 -12.78 -19.23
N HIS A 2 25.20 -11.68 -19.06
CA HIS A 2 25.74 -10.32 -19.20
C HIS A 2 26.07 -9.69 -17.85
N ILE A 3 25.78 -10.40 -16.76
CA ILE A 3 25.81 -9.88 -15.39
C ILE A 3 27.11 -10.31 -14.69
N THR A 4 27.65 -11.48 -15.02
CA THR A 4 28.93 -11.97 -14.48
C THR A 4 30.11 -11.15 -14.98
N ILE A 5 31.08 -10.92 -14.09
CA ILE A 5 32.34 -10.27 -14.42
C ILE A 5 33.19 -11.16 -15.32
N TRP A 6 33.70 -10.61 -16.41
CA TRP A 6 34.64 -11.32 -17.27
C TRP A 6 36.06 -11.15 -16.77
N GLN A 7 36.80 -12.24 -16.60
CA GLN A 7 38.18 -12.22 -16.09
C GLN A 7 39.11 -11.31 -16.89
N ARG A 8 38.93 -11.21 -18.21
CA ARG A 8 39.77 -10.35 -19.08
C ARG A 8 39.53 -8.86 -18.90
N PHE A 9 38.30 -8.46 -18.60
CA PHE A 9 37.90 -7.05 -18.54
C PHE A 9 37.73 -6.54 -17.10
N GLY A 10 37.67 -7.45 -16.11
CA GLY A 10 37.46 -7.10 -14.70
C GLY A 10 36.08 -6.53 -14.39
N CYS A 11 35.18 -6.45 -15.37
CA CYS A 11 33.80 -5.99 -15.21
C CYS A 11 32.83 -6.84 -16.04
N SER A 12 31.53 -6.70 -15.78
CA SER A 12 30.49 -7.41 -16.51
C SER A 12 30.12 -6.67 -17.80
N PRO A 13 29.68 -7.39 -18.86
CA PRO A 13 29.17 -6.75 -20.07
C PRO A 13 28.08 -5.70 -19.81
N TYR A 14 27.20 -5.93 -18.82
CA TYR A 14 26.20 -4.96 -18.38
C TYR A 14 26.85 -3.67 -17.86
N PHE A 15 27.86 -3.77 -16.99
CA PHE A 15 28.59 -2.62 -16.47
C PHE A 15 29.29 -1.83 -17.57
N MET A 16 29.85 -2.51 -18.58
CA MET A 16 30.49 -1.84 -19.72
C MET A 16 29.51 -0.98 -20.53
N VAL A 17 28.24 -1.38 -20.59
CA VAL A 17 27.20 -0.68 -21.36
C VAL A 17 26.52 0.41 -20.52
N THR A 18 26.28 0.15 -19.24
CA THR A 18 25.45 1.04 -18.39
C THR A 18 26.26 1.87 -17.39
N GLY A 19 27.53 1.52 -17.16
CA GLY A 19 28.38 2.13 -16.13
C GLY A 19 27.97 1.80 -14.69
N ALA A 20 26.99 0.92 -14.50
CA ALA A 20 26.47 0.53 -13.20
C ALA A 20 26.54 -0.99 -13.01
N HIS A 21 26.82 -1.44 -11.79
CA HIS A 21 26.77 -2.87 -11.51
C HIS A 21 25.32 -3.34 -11.56
N PRO A 22 25.02 -4.44 -12.28
CA PRO A 22 23.68 -4.98 -12.33
C PRO A 22 23.25 -5.37 -10.92
N THR A 23 22.11 -4.85 -10.46
CA THR A 23 21.49 -5.26 -9.21
C THR A 23 20.35 -6.19 -9.58
N LEU A 24 20.49 -7.50 -9.38
CA LEU A 24 19.40 -8.40 -9.67
C LEU A 24 18.31 -8.28 -8.60
N PRO A 25 17.03 -8.43 -8.96
CA PRO A 25 15.96 -8.56 -7.97
C PRO A 25 16.25 -9.67 -6.93
N LEU A 26 16.93 -10.74 -7.38
CA LEU A 26 17.41 -11.84 -6.53
C LEU A 26 18.47 -11.39 -5.50
N ASP A 27 19.37 -10.48 -5.90
CA ASP A 27 20.44 -9.96 -5.04
C ASP A 27 19.91 -9.05 -3.92
N LEU A 28 18.75 -8.42 -4.13
CA LEU A 28 18.17 -7.46 -3.19
C LEU A 28 17.22 -8.10 -2.16
N VAL A 29 16.48 -9.15 -2.54
CA VAL A 29 15.43 -9.75 -1.70
C VAL A 29 15.79 -11.16 -1.20
N GLU A 30 16.58 -11.94 -1.96
CA GLU A 30 16.70 -13.40 -1.76
C GLU A 30 18.14 -13.91 -1.62
N ALA A 31 19.15 -13.02 -1.59
CA ALA A 31 20.58 -13.35 -1.63
C ALA A 31 21.08 -14.30 -0.53
N THR A 32 20.29 -14.53 0.54
CA THR A 32 20.69 -15.34 1.70
C THR A 32 20.04 -16.72 1.77
N TRP A 33 19.03 -17.03 0.96
CA TRP A 33 18.14 -18.17 1.24
C TRP A 33 18.19 -19.32 0.22
N LEU A 34 18.70 -19.07 -0.99
CA LEU A 34 18.60 -20.00 -2.12
C LEU A 34 19.92 -20.66 -2.55
N ILE A 35 21.04 -20.23 -1.98
CA ILE A 35 22.37 -20.73 -2.34
C ILE A 35 22.91 -21.54 -1.15
N GLU A 36 23.12 -22.85 -1.35
CA GLU A 36 23.84 -23.68 -0.39
C GLU A 36 25.25 -23.11 -0.19
N LEU A 37 25.68 -22.99 1.07
CA LEU A 37 26.98 -22.41 1.42
C LEU A 37 28.09 -23.23 0.76
N LEU A 38 28.85 -22.60 -0.14
CA LEU A 38 29.91 -23.25 -0.90
C LEU A 38 31.06 -23.70 -0.01
N GLU A 39 31.50 -24.95 -0.18
CA GLU A 39 32.63 -25.53 0.57
C GLU A 39 34.02 -25.16 -0.02
N GLY A 40 34.07 -24.49 -1.19
CA GLY A 40 35.33 -24.14 -1.85
C GLY A 40 35.20 -23.21 -3.07
N PRO A 41 36.34 -22.84 -3.69
CA PRO A 41 36.36 -21.96 -4.85
C PRO A 41 35.77 -22.64 -6.09
N LEU A 42 34.88 -21.93 -6.80
CA LEU A 42 34.19 -22.41 -8.01
C LEU A 42 35.02 -22.16 -9.27
N SER A 43 34.94 -23.08 -10.23
CA SER A 43 35.35 -22.81 -11.60
C SER A 43 34.34 -21.89 -12.32
N THR A 44 34.77 -21.25 -13.41
CA THR A 44 33.90 -20.36 -14.20
C THR A 44 32.67 -21.08 -14.76
N GLU A 45 32.82 -22.34 -15.17
CA GLU A 45 31.71 -23.16 -15.71
C GLU A 45 30.72 -23.55 -14.61
N GLU A 46 31.21 -23.92 -13.43
CA GLU A 46 30.36 -24.21 -12.28
C GLU A 46 29.62 -22.95 -11.82
N LEU A 47 30.30 -21.80 -11.77
CA LEU A 47 29.68 -20.51 -11.44
C LEU A 47 28.54 -20.18 -12.41
N ILE A 48 28.78 -20.30 -13.72
CA ILE A 48 27.74 -20.10 -14.75
C ILE A 48 26.62 -21.14 -14.58
N GLY A 49 26.95 -22.39 -14.27
CA GLY A 49 25.99 -23.46 -14.02
C GLY A 49 25.12 -23.19 -12.79
N TYR A 50 25.70 -22.67 -11.70
CA TYR A 50 24.99 -22.24 -10.50
C TYR A 50 24.08 -21.05 -10.77
N CYS A 51 24.57 -20.02 -11.45
CA CYS A 51 23.76 -18.87 -11.88
C CYS A 51 22.60 -19.34 -12.77
N THR A 52 22.85 -20.20 -13.74
CA THR A 52 21.82 -20.73 -14.66
C THR A 52 20.80 -21.61 -13.92
N ARG A 53 21.24 -22.41 -12.93
CA ARG A 53 20.35 -23.23 -12.10
C ARG A 53 19.52 -22.40 -11.15
N ALA A 54 20.08 -21.35 -10.56
CA ALA A 54 19.36 -20.37 -9.75
C ALA A 54 18.29 -19.66 -10.59
N LEU A 55 18.63 -19.29 -11.83
CA LEU A 55 17.68 -18.71 -12.80
C LEU A 55 16.60 -19.72 -13.26
N ALA A 56 16.96 -20.99 -13.46
CA ALA A 56 16.05 -22.02 -14.01
C ALA A 56 15.08 -22.61 -12.97
N LYS A 57 15.48 -22.79 -11.71
CA LYS A 57 14.64 -23.36 -10.64
C LYS A 57 13.59 -22.38 -10.08
N HIS A 58 13.52 -21.16 -10.61
CA HIS A 58 12.86 -20.03 -9.95
C HIS A 58 11.32 -20.06 -10.02
N HIS A 59 10.69 -20.54 -11.10
CA HIS A 59 9.23 -20.39 -11.24
C HIS A 59 8.43 -21.20 -10.21
N GLN A 60 8.75 -22.50 -10.02
CA GLN A 60 8.06 -23.35 -9.03
C GLN A 60 8.33 -22.90 -7.59
N HIS A 61 9.60 -22.66 -7.24
CA HIS A 61 9.95 -22.24 -5.88
C HIS A 61 9.43 -20.84 -5.54
N VAL A 62 9.34 -19.92 -6.51
CA VAL A 62 8.73 -18.60 -6.29
C VAL A 62 7.23 -18.71 -6.10
N GLU A 63 6.55 -19.60 -6.82
CA GLU A 63 5.12 -19.82 -6.61
C GLU A 63 4.85 -20.43 -5.22
N GLU A 64 5.62 -21.44 -4.82
CA GLU A 64 5.56 -22.01 -3.47
C GLU A 64 5.87 -20.98 -2.37
N MET A 65 6.87 -20.11 -2.60
CA MET A 65 7.19 -19.00 -1.71
C MET A 65 6.06 -17.97 -1.63
N ARG A 66 5.46 -17.59 -2.75
CA ARG A 66 4.33 -16.65 -2.82
C ARG A 66 3.15 -17.20 -2.01
N GLU A 67 2.83 -18.47 -2.19
CA GLU A 67 1.79 -19.13 -1.40
C GLU A 67 2.10 -19.10 0.10
N ARG A 68 3.34 -19.43 0.49
CA ARG A 68 3.75 -19.45 1.90
C ARG A 68 3.68 -18.05 2.52
N VAL A 69 4.29 -17.05 1.88
CA VAL A 69 4.26 -15.65 2.34
C VAL A 69 2.84 -15.11 2.37
N GLY A 70 2.00 -15.48 1.40
CA GLY A 70 0.57 -15.13 1.39
C GLY A 70 -0.16 -15.70 2.60
N LYS A 71 0.04 -16.98 2.90
CA LYS A 71 -0.54 -17.67 4.09
C LYS A 71 -0.03 -17.02 5.38
N ASP A 72 1.27 -16.78 5.50
CA ASP A 72 1.89 -16.20 6.70
C ASP A 72 1.39 -14.76 6.94
N LYS A 73 1.26 -13.94 5.89
CA LYS A 73 0.70 -12.59 5.99
C LYS A 73 -0.76 -12.60 6.43
N LEU A 74 -1.56 -13.53 5.91
CA LEU A 74 -2.95 -13.68 6.32
C LEU A 74 -3.03 -14.08 7.80
N GLN A 75 -2.24 -15.07 8.22
CA GLN A 75 -2.17 -15.49 9.63
C GLN A 75 -1.71 -14.35 10.53
N TRP A 76 -0.69 -13.59 10.12
CA TRP A 76 -0.19 -12.45 10.87
C TRP A 76 -1.24 -11.34 10.98
N ALA A 77 -1.96 -11.02 9.91
CA ALA A 77 -3.04 -10.04 9.92
C ALA A 77 -4.19 -10.46 10.85
N LEU A 78 -4.57 -11.75 10.84
CA LEU A 78 -5.58 -12.29 11.76
C LEU A 78 -5.11 -12.21 13.20
N LYS A 79 -3.86 -12.62 13.47
CA LYS A 79 -3.26 -12.55 14.81
C LYS A 79 -3.16 -11.12 15.32
N PHE A 80 -2.74 -10.19 14.46
CA PHE A 80 -2.68 -8.76 14.77
C PHE A 80 -4.06 -8.19 15.11
N ALA A 81 -5.09 -8.55 14.33
CA ALA A 81 -6.46 -8.14 14.61
C ALA A 81 -6.97 -8.69 15.96
N GLU A 82 -6.59 -9.90 16.32
CA GLU A 82 -6.93 -10.51 17.61
C GLU A 82 -6.19 -9.85 18.79
N GLU A 83 -4.86 -9.72 18.69
CA GLU A 83 -4.01 -9.08 19.69
C GLU A 83 -4.42 -7.61 19.93
N HIS A 84 -4.80 -6.90 18.87
CA HIS A 84 -5.18 -5.48 18.92
C HIS A 84 -6.69 -5.22 18.87
N LYS A 85 -7.54 -6.21 19.16
CA LYS A 85 -9.01 -6.09 19.11
C LYS A 85 -9.57 -4.92 19.95
N ASN A 86 -8.89 -4.54 21.02
CA ASN A 86 -9.31 -3.44 21.89
C ASN A 86 -8.85 -2.06 21.39
N SER A 87 -7.79 -2.03 20.59
CA SER A 87 -7.18 -0.79 20.06
C SER A 87 -7.76 -0.43 18.70
N ILE A 88 -7.90 -1.42 17.81
CA ILE A 88 -8.51 -1.26 16.49
C ILE A 88 -10.02 -1.11 16.71
N LYS A 89 -10.50 0.13 16.57
CA LYS A 89 -11.91 0.47 16.69
C LYS A 89 -12.40 0.99 15.36
N ASP A 90 -13.34 0.25 14.77
CA ASP A 90 -14.06 0.71 13.60
C ASP A 90 -15.21 1.60 14.01
N PHE A 91 -15.04 2.90 13.78
CA PHE A 91 -16.12 3.87 13.99
C PHE A 91 -16.97 4.00 12.72
N ASN A 92 -18.27 3.77 12.88
CA ASN A 92 -19.26 3.98 11.82
C ASN A 92 -20.07 5.25 12.11
N PHE A 93 -19.56 6.39 11.65
CA PHE A 93 -20.20 7.68 11.85
C PHE A 93 -21.39 7.85 10.90
N LYS A 94 -22.50 8.31 11.46
CA LYS A 94 -23.69 8.66 10.69
C LYS A 94 -23.55 10.11 10.19
N PRO A 95 -24.28 10.47 9.12
CA PRO A 95 -24.48 11.88 8.80
C PRO A 95 -24.93 12.65 10.04
N LEU A 96 -24.42 13.88 10.20
CA LEU A 96 -24.60 14.77 11.36
C LEU A 96 -23.80 14.44 12.62
N ASP A 97 -23.04 13.34 12.65
CA ASP A 97 -22.16 13.09 13.78
C ASP A 97 -20.99 14.07 13.80
N LEU A 98 -20.66 14.56 15.00
CA LEU A 98 -19.52 15.45 15.23
C LEU A 98 -18.25 14.62 15.43
N VAL A 99 -17.21 14.94 14.66
CA VAL A 99 -15.95 14.20 14.60
C VAL A 99 -14.75 15.13 14.64
N LEU A 100 -13.61 14.58 15.03
CA LEU A 100 -12.30 15.22 14.89
C LEU A 100 -11.56 14.58 13.72
N VAL A 101 -10.92 15.41 12.90
CA VAL A 101 -10.07 14.95 11.80
C VAL A 101 -8.61 15.12 12.18
N LYS A 102 -7.85 14.03 12.11
CA LYS A 102 -6.43 14.02 12.43
C LYS A 102 -5.60 14.72 11.35
N ASN A 103 -4.70 15.60 11.77
CA ASN A 103 -3.74 16.27 10.90
C ASN A 103 -2.50 15.37 10.73
N MET A 104 -2.40 14.71 9.58
CA MET A 104 -1.31 13.75 9.28
C MET A 104 0.07 14.41 9.23
N ILE A 105 0.15 15.67 8.81
CA ILE A 105 1.44 16.38 8.69
C ILE A 105 2.02 16.56 10.10
N THR A 106 1.22 17.05 11.04
CA THR A 106 1.63 17.22 12.42
C THR A 106 1.96 15.88 13.08
N GLU A 107 1.10 14.87 12.90
CA GLU A 107 1.29 13.56 13.51
C GLU A 107 2.57 12.85 13.05
N SER A 108 2.88 12.90 11.75
CA SER A 108 4.05 12.22 11.20
C SER A 108 5.37 12.96 11.46
N SER A 109 5.30 14.26 11.72
CA SER A 109 6.50 15.06 11.98
C SER A 109 7.04 14.85 13.40
N HIS A 110 8.35 14.61 13.52
CA HIS A 110 9.00 14.46 14.82
C HIS A 110 9.14 15.78 15.59
N SER A 111 9.18 16.91 14.86
CA SER A 111 9.41 18.25 15.42
C SER A 111 8.12 18.94 15.87
N ALA A 112 6.94 18.55 15.38
CA ALA A 112 5.67 19.23 15.69
C ALA A 112 4.88 18.61 16.84
N LYS A 113 5.54 17.93 17.79
CA LYS A 113 4.89 17.30 18.95
C LYS A 113 4.04 18.24 19.81
N MET A 114 4.33 19.54 19.76
CA MET A 114 3.63 20.58 20.51
C MET A 114 2.49 21.24 19.72
N LEU A 115 2.30 20.90 18.43
CA LEU A 115 1.22 21.44 17.61
C LEU A 115 -0.07 20.61 17.76
N PRO A 116 -1.24 21.21 17.51
CA PRO A 116 -2.50 20.48 17.52
C PRO A 116 -2.51 19.33 16.50
N CYS A 117 -2.76 18.11 16.97
CA CYS A 117 -2.83 16.90 16.15
C CYS A 117 -4.17 16.71 15.44
N PHE A 118 -5.20 17.48 15.80
CA PHE A 118 -6.54 17.40 15.25
C PHE A 118 -6.99 18.76 14.74
N HIS A 119 -7.77 18.74 13.67
CA HIS A 119 -8.56 19.89 13.25
C HIS A 119 -9.75 20.11 14.19
N SER A 120 -10.38 21.28 14.04
CA SER A 120 -11.60 21.64 14.75
C SER A 120 -12.70 20.58 14.58
N PRO A 121 -13.69 20.51 15.50
CA PRO A 121 -14.83 19.61 15.37
C PRO A 121 -15.57 19.84 14.03
N MET A 122 -15.81 18.75 13.32
CA MET A 122 -16.42 18.73 11.98
C MET A 122 -17.62 17.81 11.94
N VAL A 123 -18.59 18.12 11.10
CA VAL A 123 -19.81 17.34 10.90
C VAL A 123 -19.61 16.36 9.76
N VAL A 124 -19.98 15.11 9.96
CA VAL A 124 -20.01 14.11 8.89
C VAL A 124 -21.21 14.37 7.97
N ILE A 125 -20.96 14.52 6.68
CA ILE A 125 -22.01 14.67 5.66
C ILE A 125 -22.46 13.30 5.17
N ALA A 126 -21.51 12.49 4.71
CA ALA A 126 -21.78 11.19 4.15
C ALA A 126 -20.55 10.28 4.19
N ARG A 127 -20.81 8.97 4.21
CA ARG A 127 -19.79 7.95 4.00
C ARG A 127 -19.85 7.48 2.53
N THR A 128 -18.69 7.44 1.89
CA THR A 128 -18.52 6.93 0.52
C THR A 128 -18.49 5.40 0.52
N LYS A 129 -18.71 4.77 -0.64
CA LYS A 129 -18.65 3.31 -0.79
C LYS A 129 -17.29 2.72 -0.37
N GLY A 130 -16.21 3.49 -0.54
CA GLY A 130 -14.86 3.11 -0.14
C GLY A 130 -14.54 3.31 1.34
N GLY A 131 -15.51 3.71 2.16
CA GLY A 131 -15.32 3.88 3.60
C GLY A 131 -14.77 5.25 4.02
N ASN A 132 -14.38 6.11 3.08
CA ASN A 132 -13.96 7.48 3.37
C ASN A 132 -15.17 8.35 3.73
N TYR A 133 -14.93 9.38 4.53
CA TYR A 133 -15.93 10.34 4.97
C TYR A 133 -15.81 11.66 4.23
N ILE A 134 -16.96 12.26 3.92
CA ILE A 134 -17.09 13.65 3.54
C ILE A 134 -17.46 14.41 4.81
N VAL A 135 -16.68 15.44 5.14
CA VAL A 135 -16.84 16.22 6.37
C VAL A 135 -17.00 17.69 6.03
N ALA A 136 -17.68 18.43 6.89
CA ALA A 136 -17.82 19.87 6.81
C ALA A 136 -17.53 20.53 8.16
N GLU A 137 -17.09 21.78 8.12
CA GLU A 137 -17.06 22.63 9.30
C GLU A 137 -18.48 23.00 9.74
N LEU A 138 -18.60 23.54 10.97
CA LEU A 138 -19.88 23.87 11.60
C LEU A 138 -20.62 25.06 10.97
N ASP A 139 -19.98 25.74 10.02
CA ASP A 139 -20.57 26.79 9.19
C ASP A 139 -21.26 26.25 7.93
N GLY A 140 -21.07 24.97 7.59
CA GLY A 140 -21.56 24.37 6.34
C GLY A 140 -20.48 24.23 5.26
N SER A 141 -19.26 24.71 5.50
CA SER A 141 -18.13 24.62 4.57
C SER A 141 -17.62 23.20 4.47
N VAL A 142 -17.75 22.59 3.29
CA VAL A 142 -17.34 21.19 3.07
C VAL A 142 -15.85 21.09 2.76
N TRP A 143 -15.20 20.11 3.38
CA TRP A 143 -13.84 19.74 3.04
C TRP A 143 -13.77 19.16 1.62
N GLN A 144 -13.03 19.82 0.73
CA GLN A 144 -12.99 19.48 -0.71
C GLN A 144 -12.55 18.04 -0.98
N THR A 145 -11.61 17.53 -0.20
CA THR A 145 -11.09 16.16 -0.28
C THR A 145 -11.80 15.20 0.68
N ARG A 146 -11.94 13.94 0.27
CA ARG A 146 -12.42 12.87 1.14
C ARG A 146 -11.43 12.58 2.26
N VAL A 147 -11.93 12.38 3.48
CA VAL A 147 -11.12 12.05 4.65
C VAL A 147 -11.13 10.54 4.86
N ALA A 148 -9.94 9.94 4.96
CA ALA A 148 -9.80 8.52 5.22
C ALA A 148 -10.36 8.14 6.61
N ALA A 149 -11.01 6.98 6.70
CA ALA A 149 -11.71 6.55 7.92
C ALA A 149 -10.81 6.57 9.18
N PHE A 150 -9.55 6.14 9.06
CA PHE A 150 -8.61 6.09 10.19
C PHE A 150 -8.21 7.47 10.74
N ARG A 151 -8.46 8.55 9.98
CA ARG A 151 -8.21 9.93 10.42
C ARG A 151 -9.37 10.50 11.23
N VAL A 152 -10.54 9.88 11.17
CA VAL A 152 -11.78 10.39 11.77
C VAL A 152 -11.99 9.75 13.15
N VAL A 153 -12.08 10.57 14.19
CA VAL A 153 -12.21 10.16 15.59
C VAL A 153 -13.49 10.76 16.18
N PRO A 154 -14.24 10.06 17.04
CA PRO A 154 -15.45 10.61 17.64
C PRO A 154 -15.13 11.87 18.47
N TYR A 155 -15.89 12.94 18.26
CA TYR A 155 -15.86 14.10 19.16
C TYR A 155 -16.87 13.89 20.29
N LYS A 156 -16.40 13.85 21.54
CA LYS A 156 -17.27 13.74 22.71
C LYS A 156 -17.89 15.09 23.05
N ALA A 157 -18.95 15.44 22.34
CA ALA A 157 -19.73 16.64 22.63
C ALA A 157 -20.50 16.48 23.96
N GLN A 158 -20.56 17.55 24.76
CA GLN A 158 -21.40 17.59 25.97
C GLN A 158 -22.90 17.74 25.64
N LYS A 159 -23.22 18.24 24.44
CA LYS A 159 -24.58 18.42 23.93
C LYS A 159 -24.67 17.91 22.49
N ARG A 160 -25.79 17.31 22.13
CA ARG A 160 -26.06 16.88 20.77
C ARG A 160 -26.45 18.09 19.92
N LEU A 161 -25.85 18.21 18.74
CA LEU A 161 -26.28 19.17 17.72
C LEU A 161 -27.58 18.65 17.13
N GLU A 162 -28.68 19.31 17.46
CA GLU A 162 -29.95 19.13 16.77
C GLU A 162 -29.95 20.11 15.60
N LEU A 163 -29.67 19.64 14.38
CA LEU A 163 -29.87 20.47 13.20
C LEU A 163 -31.38 20.58 12.93
N SER A 164 -31.90 21.80 12.96
CA SER A 164 -33.31 22.11 12.66
C SER A 164 -33.63 22.05 11.17
N GLN A 165 -32.60 21.99 10.31
CA GLN A 165 -32.71 22.03 8.85
C GLN A 165 -32.19 20.74 8.20
N SER A 166 -32.64 20.47 6.98
CA SER A 166 -32.16 19.33 6.19
C SER A 166 -30.68 19.54 5.82
N LEU A 167 -29.87 18.48 5.93
CA LEU A 167 -28.42 18.53 5.71
C LEU A 167 -28.03 19.15 4.35
N GLU A 168 -28.83 18.89 3.31
CA GLU A 168 -28.63 19.43 1.96
C GLU A 168 -28.86 20.94 1.84
N GLN A 169 -29.66 21.53 2.73
CA GLN A 169 -29.91 22.98 2.75
C GLN A 169 -28.86 23.74 3.57
N TRP A 170 -28.19 23.03 4.48
CA TRP A 170 -27.19 23.60 5.38
C TRP A 170 -25.78 23.61 4.76
N VAL A 171 -25.54 22.75 3.78
CA VAL A 171 -24.23 22.63 3.12
C VAL A 171 -24.10 23.64 1.99
N ASP A 172 -23.01 24.42 2.00
CA ASP A 172 -22.68 25.44 0.98
C ASP A 172 -22.10 24.84 -0.32
N ILE A 173 -22.53 23.64 -0.72
CA ILE A 173 -22.07 22.97 -1.94
C ILE A 173 -23.23 22.64 -2.88
N THR A 174 -22.99 22.81 -4.18
CA THR A 174 -23.88 22.34 -5.24
C THR A 174 -24.10 20.82 -5.16
N PRO A 175 -25.35 20.34 -5.28
CA PRO A 175 -25.67 18.92 -5.15
C PRO A 175 -24.92 18.02 -6.16
N GLU A 176 -24.52 18.58 -7.31
CA GLU A 176 -23.69 17.91 -8.32
C GLU A 176 -22.29 17.57 -7.78
N LYS A 177 -21.65 18.51 -7.08
CA LYS A 177 -20.31 18.27 -6.52
C LYS A 177 -20.36 17.28 -5.35
N LEU A 178 -21.43 17.28 -4.57
CA LEU A 178 -21.67 16.23 -3.56
C LEU A 178 -21.84 14.85 -4.20
N LYS A 179 -22.54 14.76 -5.33
CA LYS A 179 -22.67 13.50 -6.09
C LYS A 179 -21.30 13.02 -6.60
N GLU A 180 -20.51 13.90 -7.20
CA GLU A 180 -19.15 13.58 -7.65
C GLU A 180 -18.27 13.06 -6.48
N LEU A 181 -18.30 13.74 -5.34
CA LEU A 181 -17.59 13.30 -4.14
C LEU A 181 -18.09 11.98 -3.58
N ARG A 182 -19.32 11.57 -3.88
CA ARG A 182 -19.86 10.26 -3.51
C ARG A 182 -19.53 9.18 -4.52
N GLU A 183 -19.40 9.56 -5.79
CA GLU A 183 -19.35 8.64 -6.93
C GLU A 183 -17.96 8.34 -7.49
N GLU A 184 -16.91 9.18 -7.33
CA GLU A 184 -15.61 8.84 -7.99
C GLU A 184 -15.22 7.40 -7.65
N LEU A 185 -15.24 6.61 -8.71
CA LEU A 185 -15.17 5.18 -8.69
C LEU A 185 -13.80 4.79 -8.17
N GLN A 186 -13.80 3.86 -7.22
CA GLN A 186 -12.63 3.04 -6.99
C GLN A 186 -12.21 2.48 -8.35
N ARG A 187 -10.94 2.66 -8.74
CA ARG A 187 -10.35 1.74 -9.70
C ARG A 187 -10.61 0.35 -9.12
N PRO A 188 -11.27 -0.57 -9.85
CA PRO A 188 -11.58 -1.87 -9.31
C PRO A 188 -10.26 -2.48 -8.84
N ILE A 189 -10.11 -2.62 -7.53
CA ILE A 189 -9.13 -3.55 -6.98
C ILE A 189 -9.66 -4.87 -7.49
N ILE A 190 -8.93 -5.47 -8.43
CA ILE A 190 -9.28 -6.74 -9.04
C ILE A 190 -9.42 -7.71 -7.88
N ASN A 191 -10.67 -8.00 -7.50
CA ASN A 191 -11.04 -8.95 -6.47
C ASN A 191 -10.82 -10.35 -7.04
N ALA A 192 -9.56 -10.76 -7.06
CA ALA A 192 -9.21 -12.14 -6.80
C ALA A 192 -8.40 -12.12 -5.50
N MET A 193 -8.26 -13.26 -4.84
CA MET A 193 -7.22 -13.45 -3.82
C MET A 193 -5.83 -13.42 -4.49
N SER A 194 -5.55 -12.38 -5.28
CA SER A 194 -4.28 -12.16 -5.94
C SER A 194 -3.28 -11.81 -4.87
N ASP A 195 -2.14 -12.49 -4.95
CA ASP A 195 -0.90 -12.18 -4.26
C ASP A 195 -0.78 -10.70 -3.88
N LEU A 196 -0.92 -10.43 -2.58
CA LEU A 196 -0.91 -9.09 -1.99
C LEU A 196 0.40 -8.34 -2.24
N SER A 197 1.45 -9.04 -2.68
CA SER A 197 2.80 -8.52 -2.81
C SER A 197 3.25 -8.45 -4.26
N PHE A 198 2.88 -9.44 -5.08
CA PHE A 198 3.41 -9.60 -6.43
C PHE A 198 2.33 -9.80 -7.49
N GLY A 199 1.09 -9.34 -7.25
CA GLY A 199 -0.03 -9.47 -8.21
C GLY A 199 0.22 -8.88 -9.60
N SER A 200 1.19 -7.97 -9.74
CA SER A 200 1.61 -7.39 -11.03
C SER A 200 2.68 -8.23 -11.78
N ILE A 201 3.27 -9.24 -11.13
CA ILE A 201 4.39 -10.01 -11.68
C ILE A 201 3.85 -11.35 -12.21
N ARG A 202 3.75 -11.46 -13.54
CA ARG A 202 3.36 -12.67 -14.26
C ARG A 202 4.60 -13.46 -14.66
N LEU A 203 4.80 -14.64 -14.05
CA LEU A 203 5.95 -15.51 -14.34
C LEU A 203 5.77 -16.37 -15.60
N HIS A 204 4.54 -16.46 -16.14
CA HIS A 204 4.16 -17.38 -17.20
C HIS A 204 3.73 -16.73 -18.52
N GLU A 205 3.87 -15.41 -18.67
CA GLU A 205 3.52 -14.74 -19.93
C GLU A 205 4.67 -14.86 -20.94
N PRO A 206 4.43 -15.39 -22.16
CA PRO A 206 5.43 -15.28 -23.21
C PRO A 206 5.58 -13.81 -23.59
N LEU A 207 6.82 -13.31 -23.54
CA LEU A 207 7.19 -12.01 -24.09
C LEU A 207 6.80 -12.02 -25.57
N GLU A 208 5.73 -11.32 -25.97
CA GLU A 208 5.48 -11.09 -27.39
C GLU A 208 6.68 -10.32 -27.94
N HIS A 209 7.45 -10.99 -28.80
CA HIS A 209 8.53 -10.37 -29.51
C HIS A 209 7.88 -9.55 -30.62
N ASP A 210 7.81 -8.24 -30.44
CA ASP A 210 7.51 -7.30 -31.51
C ASP A 210 8.47 -7.59 -32.66
N THR A 211 7.93 -8.21 -33.70
CA THR A 211 8.68 -8.56 -34.90
C THR A 211 8.75 -7.29 -35.73
N ILE A 212 9.94 -6.68 -35.80
CA ILE A 212 10.26 -5.58 -36.72
C ILE A 212 10.20 -6.09 -38.16
#